data_AF-A0A5D2HI95-F1
#
_entry.id   AF-A0A5D2HI95-F1
#
_cell.length_a   1.000
_cell.length_b   1.000
_cell.length_c   1.000
_cell.angle_alpha   90.00
_cell.angle_beta   90.00
_cell.angle_gamma   90.00
#
_symmetry.space_group_name_H-M   'P 1'
#
loop_
_entity.id
_entity.type
_entity.pdbx_description
1 polymer ?
#
loop_
_entity_poly.entity_id
_entity_poly.type
_entity_poly.pdbx_seq_one_letter_code
_entity_poly.pdbx_strand_id
1 'polypeptide(L)'
;MQNVSCFSRGRLGKQVSQTIEEVKEIIGRGRFGEALVIDDPSTAEVRLQLEHLEGQTLVKADIWKHLMSNEIGMIGVCGRGGIGKTTIMKHIHTQLLEEIKSEPLFEKIIWVTVSKDFSITKIQQQIADRMYISLSDPEVECATVLANELGRNRHVLILDDVWEGFALKKVGIPKPTSSNGSKLVLTSRSKVVCRSIGCEIVEVPLLPYKESMNLFLALTERGILKVPSLEEILGNIVGKCDGLPLAIQVIAGSMKGISDIVEWRNALRELREHVISVKGTDVEIYELLKFSFDRLVDLKIQNCFLYCSLYPEDYIIPKKELIEYWIDEEFLGTGSRQELYYRGHTILNRLENKCLLEKHDRDTVKMHDVMRDTALYIKSSGPRFMVKSGIGLKELPSKQEWEEDLEKVSFMMNNVSEIPLHLSPNWTKLEAKSKFKGKSVNLEIKWANMQRGTNMVPKVRTWKAQGLKSK
;
A
#
# COMPACT_ATOMS: atom_id res chain seq x y z
N MET A 1 55.25 14.77 45.10
CA MET A 1 54.11 15.25 45.93
C MET A 1 53.18 15.99 44.98
N GLN A 2 51.87 15.72 44.77
CA GLN A 2 50.81 14.85 45.30
C GLN A 2 49.89 14.61 44.08
N ASN A 3 49.55 13.40 43.62
CA ASN A 3 48.62 12.39 44.13
C ASN A 3 47.21 12.91 44.53
N VAL A 4 46.33 13.16 43.54
CA VAL A 4 44.83 13.13 43.57
C VAL A 4 44.40 13.22 42.07
N SER A 5 43.51 12.43 41.44
CA SER A 5 42.41 11.60 41.91
C SER A 5 42.26 10.29 41.10
N CYS A 6 43.03 9.26 41.44
CA CYS A 6 42.59 7.88 41.16
C CYS A 6 41.28 7.54 41.91
N PHE A 7 40.92 8.37 42.91
CA PHE A 7 39.69 8.32 43.69
C PHE A 7 38.40 8.73 42.93
N SER A 8 38.47 9.46 41.81
CA SER A 8 37.27 9.87 41.05
C SER A 8 36.74 8.74 40.17
N ARG A 9 37.64 7.94 39.57
CA ARG A 9 37.30 6.74 38.78
C ARG A 9 36.78 5.59 39.65
N GLY A 10 37.34 5.40 40.85
CA GLY A 10 36.84 4.40 41.80
C GLY A 10 35.41 4.68 42.28
N ARG A 11 35.05 5.96 42.47
CA ARG A 11 33.68 6.38 42.84
C ARG A 11 32.67 6.15 41.72
N LEU A 12 33.04 6.47 40.47
CA LEU A 12 32.24 6.19 39.28
C LEU A 12 32.05 4.69 39.04
N GLY A 13 33.12 3.90 39.19
CA GLY A 13 33.04 2.44 39.09
C GLY A 13 32.11 1.83 40.13
N LYS A 14 32.15 2.35 41.38
CA LYS A 14 31.25 1.90 42.45
C LYS A 14 29.79 2.26 42.17
N GLN A 15 29.51 3.45 41.63
CA GLN A 15 28.16 3.87 41.23
C GLN A 15 27.61 3.03 40.08
N VAL A 16 28.40 2.80 39.02
CA VAL A 16 28.00 1.93 37.90
C VAL A 16 27.72 0.51 38.38
N SER A 17 28.55 -0.03 39.28
CA SER A 17 28.34 -1.37 39.82
C SER A 17 27.08 -1.46 40.69
N GLN A 18 26.75 -0.42 41.47
CA GLN A 18 25.51 -0.36 42.24
C GLN A 18 24.27 -0.28 41.34
N THR A 19 24.31 0.58 40.31
CA THR A 19 23.20 0.68 39.35
C THR A 19 22.99 -0.61 38.55
N ILE A 20 24.06 -1.34 38.21
CA ILE A 20 23.95 -2.66 37.58
C ILE A 20 23.28 -3.67 38.51
N GLU A 21 23.60 -3.64 39.80
CA GLU A 21 23.00 -4.54 40.79
C GLU A 21 21.51 -4.22 41.01
N GLU A 22 21.14 -2.94 41.08
CA GLU A 22 19.75 -2.48 41.14
C GLU A 22 18.95 -2.89 39.89
N VAL A 23 19.53 -2.76 38.69
CA VAL A 23 18.89 -3.20 37.44
C VAL A 23 18.71 -4.72 37.42
N LYS A 24 19.69 -5.50 37.90
CA LYS A 24 19.55 -6.96 38.04
C LYS A 24 18.46 -7.33 39.05
N GLU A 25 18.32 -6.57 40.14
CA GLU A 25 17.28 -6.80 41.13
C GLU A 25 15.89 -6.47 40.56
N ILE A 26 15.75 -5.40 39.76
CA ILE A 26 14.51 -5.06 39.05
C ILE A 26 14.16 -6.15 38.01
N ILE A 27 15.15 -6.66 37.27
CA ILE A 27 14.96 -7.78 36.33
C ILE A 27 14.56 -9.06 37.09
N GLY A 28 15.13 -9.29 38.27
CA GLY A 28 14.77 -10.40 39.16
C GLY A 28 13.34 -10.28 39.70
N ARG A 29 12.93 -9.08 40.12
CA ARG A 29 11.56 -8.76 40.56
C ARG A 29 10.54 -8.77 39.42
N GLY A 30 10.99 -8.61 38.17
CA GLY A 30 10.18 -8.76 36.96
C GLY A 30 9.95 -10.20 36.51
N ARG A 31 10.55 -11.21 37.18
CA ARG A 31 10.21 -12.63 36.95
C ARG A 31 8.96 -12.98 37.74
N PHE A 32 7.81 -12.73 37.14
CA PHE A 32 6.54 -13.27 37.62
C PHE A 32 6.59 -14.81 37.50
N GLY A 33 6.80 -15.47 38.64
CA GLY A 33 6.73 -16.92 38.79
C GLY A 33 5.31 -17.39 38.99
N GLU A 34 4.47 -17.24 37.97
CA GLU A 34 3.22 -17.97 37.81
C GLU A 34 2.95 -18.07 36.31
N ALA A 35 3.12 -19.29 35.78
CA ALA A 35 2.96 -19.61 34.39
C ALA A 35 1.49 -19.41 33.98
N LEU A 36 1.18 -18.27 33.36
CA LEU A 36 0.12 -18.23 32.37
C LEU A 36 0.66 -18.95 31.15
N VAL A 37 0.12 -20.14 30.90
CA VAL A 37 0.31 -20.88 29.65
C VAL A 37 -0.10 -19.93 28.52
N ILE A 38 0.90 -19.37 27.84
CA ILE A 38 0.69 -18.72 26.56
C ILE A 38 0.63 -19.88 25.58
N ASP A 39 -0.57 -20.17 25.08
CA ASP A 39 -0.75 -21.05 23.94
C ASP A 39 0.22 -20.61 22.81
N ASP A 40 0.88 -21.61 22.23
CA ASP A 40 1.80 -21.58 21.11
C ASP A 40 1.63 -20.38 20.14
N PRO A 41 2.69 -19.66 19.72
CA PRO A 41 2.59 -18.56 18.75
C PRO A 41 2.17 -18.99 17.34
N SER A 42 1.86 -20.27 17.10
CA SER A 42 1.23 -20.69 15.86
C SER A 42 -0.25 -20.25 15.84
N THR A 43 -0.59 -19.37 14.89
CA THR A 43 -1.95 -18.95 14.54
C THR A 43 -2.70 -18.03 15.52
N ALA A 44 -2.07 -16.93 15.95
CA ALA A 44 -2.84 -15.70 16.21
C ALA A 44 -3.27 -15.11 14.85
N GLU A 45 -4.29 -15.71 14.25
CA GLU A 45 -4.96 -15.23 13.05
C GLU A 45 -5.54 -13.85 13.37
N VAL A 46 -4.84 -12.81 12.95
CA VAL A 46 -5.32 -11.43 13.00
C VAL A 46 -6.66 -11.43 12.29
N ARG A 47 -7.76 -11.29 13.04
CA ARG A 47 -9.07 -10.97 12.49
C ARG A 47 -8.94 -9.62 11.80
N LEU A 48 -8.55 -9.63 10.53
CA LEU A 48 -8.67 -8.49 9.64
C LEU A 48 -10.14 -8.07 9.73
N GLN A 49 -10.40 -6.83 10.13
CA GLN A 49 -11.73 -6.24 9.97
C GLN A 49 -11.98 -6.19 8.47
N LEU A 50 -12.64 -7.23 7.96
CA LEU A 50 -12.90 -7.37 6.54
C LEU A 50 -13.84 -6.23 6.14
N GLU A 51 -13.47 -5.51 5.08
CA GLU A 51 -14.30 -4.43 4.52
C GLU A 51 -15.69 -4.97 4.20
N HIS A 52 -16.74 -4.20 4.48
CA HIS A 52 -18.11 -4.61 4.19
C HIS A 52 -18.29 -4.81 2.66
N LEU A 53 -18.60 -6.05 2.25
CA LEU A 53 -18.83 -6.40 0.85
C LEU A 53 -20.29 -6.07 0.45
N GLU A 54 -20.55 -4.82 0.12
CA GLU A 54 -21.86 -4.39 -0.35
C GLU A 54 -22.06 -4.70 -1.84
N GLY A 55 -23.14 -5.41 -2.19
CA GLY A 55 -23.54 -5.62 -3.59
C GLY A 55 -22.74 -6.62 -4.42
N GLN A 56 -21.60 -7.11 -3.92
CA GLN A 56 -20.72 -8.01 -4.67
C GLN A 56 -20.86 -9.50 -4.30
N THR A 57 -21.88 -9.84 -3.51
CA THR A 57 -22.13 -11.20 -3.02
C THR A 57 -22.37 -12.21 -4.14
N LEU A 58 -23.03 -11.81 -5.23
CA LEU A 58 -23.28 -12.69 -6.38
C LEU A 58 -21.98 -13.07 -7.10
N VAL A 59 -21.09 -12.10 -7.32
CA VAL A 59 -19.78 -12.35 -7.93
C VAL A 59 -18.93 -13.25 -7.04
N LYS A 60 -18.93 -12.99 -5.72
CA LYS A 60 -18.27 -13.87 -4.74
C LYS A 60 -18.80 -15.30 -4.85
N ALA A 61 -20.12 -15.48 -4.90
CA ALA A 61 -20.75 -16.79 -5.01
C ALA A 61 -20.41 -17.50 -6.33
N ASP A 62 -20.32 -16.77 -7.43
CA ASP A 62 -19.93 -17.33 -8.72
C ASP A 62 -18.46 -17.80 -8.74
N ILE A 63 -17.54 -16.97 -8.23
CA ILE A 63 -16.13 -17.37 -8.08
C ILE A 63 -16.02 -18.59 -7.14
N TRP A 64 -16.78 -18.61 -6.04
CA TRP A 64 -16.83 -19.74 -5.12
C TRP A 64 -17.31 -21.02 -5.81
N LYS A 65 -18.37 -20.94 -6.61
CA LYS A 65 -18.87 -22.06 -7.40
C LYS A 65 -17.81 -22.59 -8.36
N HIS A 66 -17.08 -21.71 -9.05
CA HIS A 66 -15.99 -22.11 -9.93
C HIS A 66 -14.82 -22.77 -9.17
N LEU A 67 -14.49 -22.27 -7.99
CA LEU A 67 -13.46 -22.86 -7.12
C LEU A 67 -13.83 -24.27 -6.65
N MET A 68 -15.11 -24.53 -6.39
CA MET A 68 -15.59 -25.84 -5.94
C MET A 68 -15.90 -26.82 -7.07
N SER A 69 -16.07 -26.33 -8.31
CA SER A 69 -16.27 -27.18 -9.49
C SER A 69 -14.98 -27.90 -9.88
N ASN A 70 -15.04 -29.14 -10.37
CA ASN A 70 -13.88 -29.86 -10.92
C ASN A 70 -13.55 -29.48 -12.37
N GLU A 71 -14.45 -28.78 -13.06
CA GLU A 71 -14.31 -28.46 -14.49
C GLU A 71 -13.38 -27.27 -14.74
N ILE A 72 -13.43 -26.26 -13.85
CA ILE A 72 -12.71 -24.99 -14.03
C ILE A 72 -11.50 -24.97 -13.09
N GLY A 73 -10.31 -25.14 -13.67
CA GLY A 73 -9.05 -25.07 -12.93
C GLY A 73 -8.46 -23.67 -12.80
N MET A 74 -8.81 -22.76 -13.70
CA MET A 74 -8.19 -21.44 -13.83
C MET A 74 -9.26 -20.35 -13.94
N ILE A 75 -9.26 -19.40 -13.02
CA ILE A 75 -10.27 -18.35 -12.90
C ILE A 75 -9.59 -16.99 -12.98
N GLY A 76 -10.12 -16.08 -13.81
CA GLY A 76 -9.62 -14.73 -14.00
C GLY A 76 -10.69 -13.72 -13.60
N VAL A 77 -10.53 -13.11 -12.43
CA VAL A 77 -11.43 -12.08 -11.91
C VAL A 77 -11.00 -10.73 -12.45
N CYS A 78 -11.83 -10.09 -13.27
CA CYS A 78 -11.44 -8.87 -13.98
C CYS A 78 -12.43 -7.72 -13.81
N GLY A 79 -11.94 -6.49 -13.97
CA GLY A 79 -12.75 -5.28 -13.84
C GLY A 79 -11.90 -4.03 -13.59
N ARG A 80 -12.51 -2.84 -13.66
CA ARG A 80 -11.83 -1.54 -13.52
C ARG A 80 -11.01 -1.41 -12.21
N GLY A 81 -10.03 -0.50 -12.18
CA GLY A 81 -9.30 -0.16 -10.95
C GLY A 81 -10.27 0.37 -9.88
N GLY A 82 -10.11 -0.05 -8.62
CA GLY A 82 -11.01 0.38 -7.52
C GLY A 82 -12.39 -0.30 -7.47
N ILE A 83 -12.62 -1.32 -8.32
CA ILE A 83 -13.91 -2.05 -8.38
C ILE A 83 -14.10 -3.06 -7.23
N GLY A 84 -13.07 -3.32 -6.41
CA GLY A 84 -13.17 -4.26 -5.28
C GLY A 84 -12.76 -5.71 -5.58
N LYS A 85 -12.04 -5.99 -6.67
CA LYS A 85 -11.53 -7.36 -7.00
C LYS A 85 -10.75 -7.99 -5.84
N THR A 86 -9.75 -7.27 -5.33
CA THR A 86 -8.92 -7.70 -4.20
C THR A 86 -9.78 -7.88 -2.95
N THR A 87 -10.76 -7.01 -2.70
CA THR A 87 -11.69 -7.13 -1.56
C THR A 87 -12.54 -8.41 -1.67
N ILE A 88 -13.11 -8.72 -2.83
CA ILE A 88 -13.83 -9.98 -3.08
C ILE A 88 -12.91 -11.17 -2.82
N MET A 89 -11.70 -11.15 -3.38
CA MET A 89 -10.75 -12.25 -3.21
C MET A 89 -10.29 -12.43 -1.76
N LYS A 90 -10.11 -11.34 -0.98
CA LYS A 90 -9.85 -11.42 0.46
C LYS A 90 -10.97 -12.16 1.20
N HIS A 91 -12.24 -11.90 0.87
CA HIS A 91 -13.38 -12.63 1.45
C HIS A 91 -13.37 -14.10 1.08
N ILE A 92 -13.00 -14.43 -0.16
CA ILE A 92 -12.88 -15.82 -0.61
C ILE A 92 -11.72 -16.50 0.09
N HIS A 93 -10.58 -15.82 0.22
CA HIS A 93 -9.41 -16.34 0.93
C HIS A 93 -9.70 -16.65 2.40
N THR A 94 -10.36 -15.74 3.12
CA THR A 94 -10.80 -16.00 4.50
C THR A 94 -11.73 -17.20 4.58
N GLN A 95 -12.71 -17.30 3.67
CA GLN A 95 -13.62 -18.44 3.63
C GLN A 95 -12.91 -19.75 3.29
N LEU A 96 -11.94 -19.74 2.37
CA LEU A 96 -11.11 -20.91 2.07
C LEU A 96 -10.29 -21.36 3.29
N LEU A 97 -9.75 -20.43 4.07
CA LEU A 97 -9.02 -20.75 5.30
C LEU A 97 -9.91 -21.39 6.38
N GLU A 98 -11.18 -21.00 6.45
CA GLU A 98 -12.16 -21.63 7.33
C GLU A 98 -12.47 -23.07 6.88
N GLU A 99 -12.70 -23.29 5.58
CA GLU A 99 -13.00 -24.62 5.01
C GLU A 99 -11.85 -25.61 5.21
N ILE A 100 -10.59 -25.17 5.09
CA ILE A 100 -9.43 -26.04 5.34
C ILE A 100 -9.42 -26.59 6.78
N LYS A 101 -9.97 -25.86 7.75
CA LYS A 101 -10.03 -26.29 9.15
C LYS A 101 -11.12 -27.35 9.39
N SER A 102 -12.21 -27.32 8.62
CA SER A 102 -13.34 -28.24 8.75
C SER A 102 -13.19 -29.49 7.88
N GLU A 103 -12.99 -29.32 6.57
CA GLU A 103 -12.91 -30.39 5.58
C GLU A 103 -11.93 -29.99 4.46
N PRO A 104 -10.65 -30.40 4.52
CA PRO A 104 -9.63 -29.85 3.64
C PRO A 104 -9.77 -30.38 2.21
N LEU A 105 -10.57 -29.68 1.40
CA LEU A 105 -10.60 -29.83 -0.06
C LEU A 105 -9.27 -29.42 -0.70
N PHE A 106 -8.56 -28.47 -0.06
CA PHE A 106 -7.25 -28.00 -0.46
C PHE A 106 -6.30 -28.10 0.73
N GLU A 107 -5.05 -28.47 0.47
CA GLU A 107 -4.03 -28.60 1.52
C GLU A 107 -3.29 -27.27 1.76
N LYS A 108 -3.21 -26.42 0.73
CA LYS A 108 -2.52 -25.13 0.80
C LYS A 108 -3.29 -24.04 0.06
N ILE A 109 -3.31 -22.85 0.65
CA ILE A 109 -3.78 -21.61 0.00
C ILE A 109 -2.60 -20.66 -0.06
N ILE A 110 -2.24 -20.22 -1.25
CA ILE A 110 -1.07 -19.39 -1.50
C ILE A 110 -1.56 -18.09 -2.13
N TRP A 111 -1.31 -16.96 -1.46
CA TRP A 111 -1.64 -15.63 -1.97
C TRP A 111 -0.36 -14.88 -2.33
N VAL A 112 -0.28 -14.38 -3.55
CA VAL A 112 0.83 -13.61 -4.09
C VAL A 112 0.29 -12.35 -4.76
N THR A 113 0.92 -11.20 -4.51
CA THR A 113 0.54 -9.94 -5.16
C THR A 113 1.56 -9.61 -6.24
N VAL A 114 1.09 -9.41 -7.45
CA VAL A 114 1.89 -9.12 -8.65
C VAL A 114 1.95 -7.61 -8.83
N SER A 115 3.15 -7.04 -8.82
CA SER A 115 3.35 -5.59 -9.05
C SER A 115 3.23 -5.24 -10.53
N LYS A 116 2.93 -3.97 -10.85
CA LYS A 116 3.02 -3.40 -12.22
C LYS A 116 4.33 -3.72 -12.92
N ASP A 117 5.45 -3.63 -12.20
CA ASP A 117 6.77 -4.02 -12.71
C ASP A 117 6.92 -5.54 -12.69
N PHE A 118 6.22 -6.17 -13.64
CA PHE A 118 6.08 -7.60 -13.80
C PHE A 118 7.45 -8.27 -13.89
N SER A 119 7.66 -9.28 -13.06
CA SER A 119 8.90 -10.05 -13.03
C SER A 119 8.62 -11.48 -12.59
N ILE A 120 8.97 -12.43 -13.47
CA ILE A 120 8.81 -13.86 -13.20
C ILE A 120 9.57 -14.26 -11.93
N THR A 121 10.81 -13.79 -11.77
CA THR A 121 11.63 -14.09 -10.60
C THR A 121 11.02 -13.56 -9.30
N LYS A 122 10.38 -12.39 -9.31
CA LYS A 122 9.67 -11.88 -8.12
C LYS A 122 8.48 -12.76 -7.76
N ILE A 123 7.70 -13.20 -8.75
CA ILE A 123 6.56 -14.11 -8.53
C ILE A 123 7.07 -15.44 -7.95
N GLN A 124 8.12 -16.01 -8.54
CA GLN A 124 8.76 -17.24 -8.04
C GLN A 124 9.19 -17.10 -6.59
N GLN A 125 9.89 -16.01 -6.25
CA GLN A 125 10.34 -15.76 -4.89
C GLN A 125 9.17 -15.60 -3.92
N GLN A 126 8.13 -14.84 -4.27
CA GLN A 126 6.96 -14.70 -3.41
C GLN A 126 6.23 -16.04 -3.19
N ILE A 127 6.09 -16.88 -4.22
CA ILE A 127 5.52 -18.23 -4.06
C ILE A 127 6.39 -19.06 -3.11
N ALA A 128 7.71 -19.06 -3.33
CA ALA A 128 8.66 -19.82 -2.51
C ALA A 128 8.63 -19.38 -1.04
N ASP A 129 8.61 -18.07 -0.77
CA ASP A 129 8.53 -17.51 0.57
C ASP A 129 7.25 -17.96 1.29
N ARG A 130 6.10 -17.96 0.60
CA ARG A 130 4.81 -18.45 1.15
C ARG A 130 4.77 -19.94 1.39
N MET A 131 5.60 -20.70 0.66
CA MET A 131 5.75 -22.14 0.81
C MET A 131 6.93 -22.54 1.72
N TYR A 132 7.69 -21.57 2.24
CA TYR A 132 8.92 -21.78 3.01
C TYR A 132 9.99 -22.59 2.27
N ILE A 133 10.14 -22.34 0.96
CA ILE A 133 11.12 -22.98 0.08
C ILE A 133 12.29 -22.04 -0.16
N SER A 134 13.52 -22.55 -0.08
CA SER A 134 14.72 -21.81 -0.51
C SER A 134 14.96 -22.04 -1.99
N LEU A 135 15.01 -20.97 -2.79
CA LEU A 135 15.40 -21.03 -4.19
C LEU A 135 16.91 -20.75 -4.34
N SER A 136 17.60 -21.53 -5.18
CA SER A 136 18.96 -21.26 -5.67
C SER A 136 18.93 -20.30 -6.86
N ASP A 137 20.05 -19.63 -7.15
CA ASP A 137 20.13 -18.54 -8.15
C ASP A 137 20.27 -18.95 -9.66
N PRO A 138 19.66 -20.06 -10.15
CA PRO A 138 19.29 -20.18 -11.57
C PRO A 138 17.77 -20.21 -11.81
N GLU A 139 17.23 -19.31 -12.65
CA GLU A 139 15.79 -19.24 -13.01
C GLU A 139 15.16 -20.57 -13.45
N VAL A 140 15.91 -21.39 -14.19
CA VAL A 140 15.44 -22.69 -14.71
C VAL A 140 15.31 -23.73 -13.59
N GLU A 141 16.19 -23.65 -12.58
CA GLU A 141 16.11 -24.50 -11.40
C GLU A 141 14.93 -24.08 -10.52
N CYS A 142 14.70 -22.78 -10.35
CA CYS A 142 13.57 -22.24 -9.60
C CYS A 142 12.21 -22.73 -10.12
N ALA A 143 11.97 -22.64 -11.42
CA ALA A 143 10.70 -23.06 -12.02
C ALA A 143 10.46 -24.57 -11.81
N THR A 144 11.52 -25.38 -11.87
CA THR A 144 11.44 -26.83 -11.69
C THR A 144 11.15 -27.19 -10.23
N VAL A 145 11.82 -26.53 -9.28
CA VAL A 145 11.59 -26.70 -7.84
C VAL A 145 10.15 -26.34 -7.48
N LEU A 146 9.67 -25.18 -7.94
CA LEU A 146 8.29 -24.76 -7.70
C LEU A 146 7.27 -25.70 -8.33
N ALA A 147 7.51 -26.18 -9.55
CA ALA A 147 6.61 -27.11 -10.21
C ALA A 147 6.50 -28.44 -9.45
N ASN A 148 7.62 -28.94 -8.92
CA ASN A 148 7.64 -30.15 -8.10
C ASN A 148 6.88 -29.95 -6.78
N GLU A 149 7.13 -28.85 -6.07
CA GLU A 149 6.49 -28.59 -4.77
C GLU A 149 4.99 -28.29 -4.91
N LEU A 150 4.59 -27.48 -5.88
CA LEU A 150 3.17 -27.23 -6.18
C LEU A 150 2.47 -28.49 -6.71
N GLY A 151 3.21 -29.40 -7.36
CA GLY A 151 2.67 -30.64 -7.90
C GLY A 151 2.37 -31.72 -6.86
N ARG A 152 2.89 -31.60 -5.63
CA ARG A 152 2.71 -32.62 -4.58
C ARG A 152 1.35 -32.55 -3.88
N ASN A 153 0.79 -31.36 -3.77
CA ASN A 153 -0.36 -31.10 -2.91
C ASN A 153 -1.45 -30.36 -3.69
N ARG A 154 -2.71 -30.67 -3.37
CA ARG A 154 -3.84 -29.92 -3.92
C ARG A 154 -3.86 -28.52 -3.33
N HIS A 155 -3.77 -27.48 -4.15
CA HIS A 155 -3.64 -26.10 -3.68
C HIS A 155 -4.56 -25.12 -4.39
N VAL A 156 -4.77 -23.96 -3.78
CA VAL A 156 -5.31 -22.75 -4.44
C VAL A 156 -4.20 -21.71 -4.49
N LEU A 157 -3.78 -21.33 -5.69
CA LEU A 157 -2.86 -20.22 -5.90
C LEU A 157 -3.65 -18.99 -6.35
N ILE A 158 -3.57 -17.91 -5.59
CA ILE A 158 -4.19 -16.62 -5.88
C ILE A 158 -3.07 -15.65 -6.28
N LEU A 159 -3.11 -15.18 -7.52
CA LEU A 159 -2.24 -14.13 -8.06
C LEU A 159 -3.04 -12.83 -8.15
N ASP A 160 -2.88 -11.96 -7.17
CA ASP A 160 -3.59 -10.69 -7.10
C ASP A 160 -2.87 -9.62 -7.94
N ASP A 161 -3.64 -8.83 -8.67
CA ASP A 161 -3.26 -7.68 -9.49
C ASP A 161 -2.27 -7.99 -10.64
N VAL A 162 -2.61 -8.95 -11.51
CA VAL A 162 -1.79 -9.32 -12.67
C VAL A 162 -1.93 -8.30 -13.81
N TRP A 163 -0.79 -7.73 -14.23
CA TRP A 163 -0.71 -6.69 -15.27
C TRP A 163 -0.40 -7.20 -16.68
N GLU A 164 0.34 -8.29 -16.79
CA GLU A 164 0.82 -8.83 -18.07
C GLU A 164 0.56 -10.33 -18.18
N GLY A 165 0.38 -10.80 -19.42
CA GLY A 165 0.25 -12.22 -19.72
C GLY A 165 1.59 -12.95 -19.60
N PHE A 166 1.60 -14.16 -19.05
CA PHE A 166 2.81 -14.96 -18.92
C PHE A 166 2.53 -16.46 -19.03
N ALA A 167 3.59 -17.22 -19.31
CA ALA A 167 3.53 -18.66 -19.38
C ALA A 167 3.72 -19.28 -17.98
N LEU A 168 2.72 -20.00 -17.48
CA LEU A 168 2.75 -20.69 -16.18
C LEU A 168 4.02 -21.55 -16.00
N LYS A 169 4.45 -22.25 -17.07
CA LYS A 169 5.66 -23.08 -17.09
C LYS A 169 6.93 -22.29 -16.77
N LYS A 170 7.02 -21.02 -17.17
CA LYS A 170 8.20 -20.19 -16.88
C LYS A 170 8.30 -19.83 -15.40
N VAL A 171 7.15 -19.67 -14.73
CA VAL A 171 7.10 -19.45 -13.28
C VAL A 171 7.34 -20.77 -12.54
N GLY A 172 6.93 -21.90 -13.12
CA GLY A 172 6.90 -23.19 -12.42
C GLY A 172 5.55 -23.50 -11.81
N ILE A 173 4.46 -22.91 -12.32
CA ILE A 173 3.11 -23.19 -11.88
C ILE A 173 2.57 -24.36 -12.72
N PRO A 174 2.28 -25.54 -12.12
CA PRO A 174 1.63 -26.64 -12.82
C PRO A 174 0.24 -26.19 -13.31
N LYS A 175 -0.14 -26.57 -14.54
CA LYS A 175 -1.47 -26.25 -15.03
C LYS A 175 -2.52 -27.01 -14.19
N PRO A 176 -3.53 -26.31 -13.64
CA PRO A 176 -4.66 -26.96 -12.98
C PRO A 176 -5.37 -28.00 -13.87
N THR A 177 -5.62 -29.20 -13.34
CA THR A 177 -6.37 -30.27 -14.01
C THR A 177 -7.38 -30.88 -13.04
N SER A 178 -8.38 -31.60 -13.59
CA SER A 178 -9.32 -32.36 -12.76
C SER A 178 -8.62 -33.41 -11.88
N SER A 179 -7.49 -33.95 -12.34
CA SER A 179 -6.72 -34.97 -11.62
C SER A 179 -5.88 -34.43 -10.46
N ASN A 180 -5.29 -33.23 -10.57
CA ASN A 180 -4.52 -32.64 -9.47
C ASN A 180 -5.40 -31.81 -8.52
N GLY A 181 -6.64 -31.51 -8.92
CA GLY A 181 -7.64 -30.78 -8.14
C GLY A 181 -7.24 -29.35 -7.75
N SER A 182 -6.09 -28.86 -8.19
CA SER A 182 -5.55 -27.56 -7.82
C SER A 182 -6.26 -26.44 -8.57
N LYS A 183 -6.20 -25.22 -8.05
CA LYS A 183 -6.85 -24.04 -8.63
C LYS A 183 -5.86 -22.90 -8.76
N LEU A 184 -5.98 -22.17 -9.88
CA LEU A 184 -5.32 -20.88 -10.07
C LEU A 184 -6.40 -19.81 -10.20
N VAL A 185 -6.36 -18.82 -9.32
CA VAL A 185 -7.16 -17.61 -9.44
C VAL A 185 -6.23 -16.45 -9.68
N LEU A 186 -6.57 -15.57 -10.61
CA LEU A 186 -5.90 -14.30 -10.75
C LEU A 186 -6.89 -13.15 -10.76
N THR A 187 -6.48 -12.00 -10.24
CA THR A 187 -7.22 -10.75 -10.44
C THR A 187 -6.46 -9.88 -11.45
N SER A 188 -7.18 -9.16 -12.30
CA SER A 188 -6.56 -8.24 -13.26
C SER A 188 -7.49 -7.09 -13.62
N ARG A 189 -6.92 -5.95 -14.03
CA ARG A 189 -7.71 -4.88 -14.68
C ARG A 189 -8.08 -5.23 -16.13
N SER A 190 -7.38 -6.19 -16.75
CA SER A 190 -7.50 -6.50 -18.17
C SER A 190 -8.06 -7.90 -18.43
N LYS A 191 -9.21 -7.96 -19.09
CA LYS A 191 -9.77 -9.22 -19.63
C LYS A 191 -8.80 -9.92 -20.57
N VAL A 192 -8.03 -9.15 -21.35
CA VAL A 192 -7.07 -9.68 -22.32
C VAL A 192 -5.97 -10.45 -21.61
N VAL A 193 -5.49 -9.95 -20.47
CA VAL A 193 -4.48 -10.63 -19.64
C VAL A 193 -5.03 -11.97 -19.13
N CYS A 194 -6.23 -11.98 -18.54
CA CYS A 194 -6.88 -13.23 -18.11
C CYS A 194 -7.01 -14.26 -19.24
N ARG A 195 -7.45 -13.81 -20.43
CA ARG A 195 -7.57 -14.68 -21.62
C ARG A 195 -6.24 -15.23 -22.10
N SER A 196 -5.20 -14.39 -22.10
CA SER A 196 -3.86 -14.78 -22.55
C SER A 196 -3.25 -15.90 -21.70
N ILE A 197 -3.59 -15.94 -20.41
CA ILE A 197 -3.17 -16.99 -19.47
C ILE A 197 -4.06 -18.23 -19.58
N GLY A 198 -5.26 -18.11 -20.17
CA GLY A 198 -6.21 -19.20 -20.40
C GLY A 198 -7.22 -19.40 -19.26
N CYS A 199 -7.57 -18.33 -18.55
CA CYS A 199 -8.55 -18.38 -17.46
C CYS A 199 -10.00 -18.27 -17.95
N GLU A 200 -10.91 -18.92 -17.22
CA GLU A 200 -12.34 -18.62 -17.28
C GLU A 200 -12.60 -17.26 -16.62
N ILE A 201 -13.31 -16.37 -17.30
CA ILE A 201 -13.39 -14.97 -16.89
C ILE A 201 -14.63 -14.73 -16.04
N VAL A 202 -14.41 -14.18 -14.85
CA VAL A 202 -15.48 -13.60 -14.03
C VAL A 202 -15.30 -12.08 -14.04
N GLU A 203 -16.25 -11.37 -14.65
CA GLU A 203 -16.24 -9.91 -14.67
C GLU A 203 -16.95 -9.35 -13.43
N VAL A 204 -16.27 -8.45 -12.73
CA VAL A 204 -16.85 -7.71 -11.60
C VAL A 204 -17.61 -6.50 -12.16
N PRO A 205 -18.95 -6.45 -12.02
CA PRO A 205 -19.74 -5.32 -12.48
C PRO A 205 -19.59 -4.12 -11.54
N LEU A 206 -19.97 -2.94 -12.04
CA LEU A 206 -20.20 -1.76 -11.21
C LEU A 206 -21.31 -2.04 -10.20
N LEU A 207 -21.23 -1.39 -9.03
CA LEU A 207 -22.30 -1.47 -8.05
C LEU A 207 -23.57 -0.85 -8.64
N PRO A 208 -24.74 -1.50 -8.52
CA PRO A 208 -25.98 -0.86 -8.86
C PRO A 208 -26.24 0.34 -7.93
N TYR A 209 -27.14 1.22 -8.35
CA TYR A 209 -27.37 2.49 -7.67
C TYR A 209 -27.75 2.32 -6.19
N LYS A 210 -28.57 1.32 -5.88
CA LYS A 210 -29.06 1.06 -4.52
C LYS A 210 -27.91 0.69 -3.58
N GLU A 211 -27.05 -0.22 -4.00
CA GLU A 211 -25.87 -0.67 -3.27
C GLU A 211 -24.84 0.47 -3.16
N SER A 212 -24.69 1.27 -4.22
CA SER A 212 -23.82 2.45 -4.20
C SER A 212 -24.29 3.49 -3.17
N MET A 213 -25.59 3.74 -3.11
CA MET A 213 -26.21 4.65 -2.15
C MET A 213 -26.03 4.15 -0.72
N ASN A 214 -26.28 2.86 -0.47
CA ASN A 214 -26.08 2.27 0.84
C ASN A 214 -24.62 2.38 1.31
N LEU A 215 -23.66 2.09 0.43
CA LEU A 215 -22.23 2.16 0.73
C LEU A 215 -21.83 3.59 1.10
N PHE A 216 -22.35 4.58 0.37
CA PHE A 216 -22.13 5.99 0.67
C PHE A 216 -22.69 6.36 2.05
N LEU A 217 -23.95 5.99 2.32
CA LEU A 217 -24.64 6.29 3.58
C LEU A 217 -24.00 5.60 4.80
N ALA A 218 -23.41 4.42 4.61
CA ALA A 218 -22.67 3.72 5.65
C ALA A 218 -21.47 4.54 6.15
N LEU A 219 -20.89 5.40 5.30
CA LEU A 219 -19.70 6.20 5.61
C LEU A 219 -20.01 7.63 6.09
N THR A 220 -21.11 8.23 5.62
CA THR A 220 -21.51 9.60 5.99
C THR A 220 -22.45 9.70 7.19
N GLU A 221 -22.80 8.58 7.82
CA GLU A 221 -23.76 8.43 8.91
C GLU A 221 -25.24 8.55 8.48
N ARG A 222 -26.10 7.68 9.06
CA ARG A 222 -27.49 7.46 8.63
C ARG A 222 -28.45 8.64 8.88
N GLY A 223 -28.00 9.70 9.56
CA GLY A 223 -28.83 10.86 9.94
C GLY A 223 -29.15 11.83 8.79
N ILE A 224 -28.41 11.76 7.69
CA ILE A 224 -28.46 12.68 6.54
C ILE A 224 -29.79 12.61 5.77
N LEU A 225 -30.44 11.45 5.73
CA LEU A 225 -31.65 11.22 4.94
C LEU A 225 -32.93 11.90 5.48
N LYS A 226 -32.86 12.60 6.61
CA LYS A 226 -34.04 13.28 7.20
C LYS A 226 -34.38 14.61 6.53
N VAL A 227 -33.56 15.06 5.57
CA VAL A 227 -33.73 16.33 4.87
C VAL A 227 -34.04 16.05 3.39
N PRO A 228 -35.30 16.18 2.93
CA PRO A 228 -35.69 15.85 1.55
C PRO A 228 -34.87 16.59 0.48
N SER A 229 -34.46 17.83 0.75
CA SER A 229 -33.63 18.62 -0.16
C SER A 229 -32.19 18.11 -0.28
N LEU A 230 -31.75 17.22 0.61
CA LEU A 230 -30.43 16.59 0.58
C LEU A 230 -30.44 15.28 -0.23
N GLU A 231 -31.58 14.62 -0.35
CA GLU A 231 -31.73 13.37 -1.11
C GLU A 231 -31.37 13.55 -2.59
N GLU A 232 -31.84 14.63 -3.21
CA GLU A 232 -31.51 14.96 -4.62
C GLU A 232 -30.00 15.22 -4.80
N ILE A 233 -29.40 15.99 -3.90
CA ILE A 233 -27.97 16.33 -3.96
C ILE A 233 -27.13 15.06 -3.77
N LEU A 234 -27.50 14.25 -2.78
CA LEU A 234 -26.87 12.97 -2.49
C LEU A 234 -26.94 12.02 -3.69
N GLY A 235 -28.12 11.85 -4.28
CA GLY A 235 -28.31 11.04 -5.48
C GLY A 235 -27.44 11.49 -6.65
N ASN A 236 -27.30 12.81 -6.85
CA ASN A 236 -26.41 13.38 -7.86
C ASN A 236 -24.92 13.09 -7.58
N ILE A 237 -24.48 13.19 -6.33
CA ILE A 237 -23.09 12.88 -5.93
C ILE A 237 -22.79 11.38 -6.11
N VAL A 238 -23.67 10.52 -5.61
CA VAL A 238 -23.53 9.06 -5.77
C VAL A 238 -23.54 8.67 -7.25
N GLY A 239 -24.41 9.29 -8.06
CA GLY A 239 -24.45 9.09 -9.50
C GLY A 239 -23.14 9.48 -10.21
N LYS A 240 -22.39 10.45 -9.69
CA LYS A 240 -21.06 10.82 -10.22
C LYS A 240 -19.98 9.78 -9.92
N CYS A 241 -20.19 8.90 -8.95
CA CYS A 241 -19.25 7.82 -8.63
C CYS A 241 -19.34 6.63 -9.60
N ASP A 242 -20.35 6.63 -10.50
CA ASP A 242 -20.59 5.59 -11.53
C ASP A 242 -20.54 4.15 -10.98
N GLY A 243 -21.00 3.94 -9.75
CA GLY A 243 -21.00 2.63 -9.11
C GLY A 243 -19.62 2.05 -8.76
N LEU A 244 -18.55 2.86 -8.78
CA LEU A 244 -17.20 2.43 -8.41
C LEU A 244 -16.99 2.50 -6.89
N PRO A 245 -16.79 1.37 -6.18
CA PRO A 245 -16.64 1.35 -4.72
C PRO A 245 -15.60 2.33 -4.17
N LEU A 246 -14.38 2.36 -4.73
CA LEU A 246 -13.35 3.27 -4.25
C LEU A 246 -13.76 4.74 -4.39
N ALA A 247 -14.36 5.14 -5.51
CA ALA A 247 -14.84 6.51 -5.70
C ALA A 247 -15.94 6.87 -4.71
N ILE A 248 -16.88 5.94 -4.48
CA ILE A 248 -17.94 6.12 -3.48
C ILE A 248 -17.33 6.34 -2.10
N GLN A 249 -16.38 5.50 -1.69
CA GLN A 249 -15.76 5.59 -0.36
C GLN A 249 -14.98 6.90 -0.17
N VAL A 250 -14.16 7.28 -1.15
CA VAL A 250 -13.32 8.48 -1.11
C VAL A 250 -14.17 9.76 -1.15
N ILE A 251 -15.23 9.79 -1.95
CA ILE A 251 -16.14 10.95 -2.01
C ILE A 251 -16.97 11.02 -0.73
N ALA A 252 -17.55 9.90 -0.26
CA ALA A 252 -18.27 9.85 1.01
C ALA A 252 -17.40 10.30 2.18
N GLY A 253 -16.15 9.83 2.26
CA GLY A 253 -15.17 10.24 3.27
C GLY A 253 -14.89 11.75 3.25
N SER A 254 -14.85 12.37 2.07
CA SER A 254 -14.68 13.83 1.94
C SER A 254 -15.90 14.64 2.40
N MET A 255 -17.07 14.02 2.40
CA MET A 255 -18.35 14.61 2.80
C MET A 255 -18.75 14.29 4.25
N LYS A 256 -18.01 13.39 4.91
CA LYS A 256 -18.26 12.96 6.28
C LYS A 256 -18.20 14.14 7.25
N GLY A 257 -19.23 14.25 8.10
CA GLY A 257 -19.36 15.31 9.11
C GLY A 257 -19.91 16.64 8.57
N ILE A 258 -20.21 16.75 7.28
CA ILE A 258 -20.85 17.94 6.71
C ILE A 258 -22.36 17.86 6.93
N SER A 259 -22.91 18.79 7.71
CA SER A 259 -24.35 18.90 7.96
C SER A 259 -25.04 20.01 7.17
N ASP A 260 -24.30 21.03 6.71
CA ASP A 260 -24.88 22.17 5.99
C ASP A 260 -25.17 21.83 4.53
N ILE A 261 -26.44 21.93 4.13
CA ILE A 261 -26.89 21.70 2.76
C ILE A 261 -26.22 22.63 1.74
N VAL A 262 -25.85 23.85 2.12
CA VAL A 262 -25.16 24.79 1.21
C VAL A 262 -23.77 24.25 0.86
N GLU A 263 -23.07 23.68 1.83
CA GLU A 263 -21.78 23.00 1.61
C GLU A 263 -21.93 21.77 0.72
N TRP A 264 -23.01 20.98 0.87
CA TRP A 264 -23.33 19.86 -0.01
C TRP A 264 -23.58 20.30 -1.46
N ARG A 265 -24.30 21.40 -1.67
CA ARG A 265 -24.52 21.98 -3.01
C ARG A 265 -23.22 22.48 -3.62
N ASN A 266 -22.39 23.15 -2.82
CA ASN A 266 -21.09 23.60 -3.27
C ASN A 266 -20.18 22.43 -3.67
N ALA A 267 -20.14 21.38 -2.85
CA ALA A 267 -19.43 20.14 -3.14
C ALA A 267 -19.88 19.49 -4.46
N LEU A 268 -21.19 19.43 -4.70
CA LEU A 268 -21.72 18.90 -5.96
C LEU A 268 -21.30 19.77 -7.17
N ARG A 269 -21.25 21.10 -7.02
CA ARG A 269 -20.76 22.00 -8.06
C ARG A 269 -19.29 21.73 -8.37
N GLU A 270 -18.43 21.73 -7.35
CA GLU A 270 -17.00 21.42 -7.47
C GLU A 270 -16.79 20.04 -8.13
N LEU A 271 -17.52 19.02 -7.69
CA LEU A 271 -17.44 17.67 -8.27
C LEU A 271 -17.81 17.65 -9.76
N ARG A 272 -18.78 18.47 -10.20
CA ARG A 272 -19.16 18.59 -11.61
C ARG A 272 -18.06 19.25 -12.46
N GLU A 273 -17.27 20.15 -11.87
CA GLU A 273 -16.14 20.81 -12.55
C GLU A 273 -14.96 19.86 -12.78
N HIS A 274 -14.81 18.81 -11.98
CA HIS A 274 -13.77 17.79 -12.15
C HIS A 274 -14.07 16.79 -13.27
N VAL A 275 -15.33 16.48 -13.56
CA VAL A 275 -15.72 15.41 -14.52
C VAL A 275 -15.98 16.01 -15.91
N ILE A 276 -15.00 16.70 -16.48
CA ILE A 276 -15.17 17.43 -17.76
C ILE A 276 -14.55 16.70 -18.96
N SER A 277 -13.65 15.70 -18.81
CA SER A 277 -12.85 15.27 -19.98
C SER A 277 -12.43 13.78 -19.99
N VAL A 278 -12.76 13.12 -21.11
CA VAL A 278 -12.41 11.75 -21.56
C VAL A 278 -13.03 10.58 -20.76
N LYS A 279 -14.27 10.25 -21.11
CA LYS A 279 -14.96 9.04 -20.63
C LYS A 279 -14.20 7.76 -20.97
N GLY A 280 -14.03 6.87 -20.00
CA GLY A 280 -13.57 5.49 -20.20
C GLY A 280 -12.06 5.26 -20.05
N THR A 281 -11.33 6.17 -19.43
CA THR A 281 -9.89 6.02 -19.15
C THR A 281 -9.60 6.07 -17.65
N ASP A 282 -8.44 5.56 -17.21
CA ASP A 282 -8.02 5.66 -15.80
C ASP A 282 -7.89 7.13 -15.34
N VAL A 283 -7.66 8.07 -16.27
CA VAL A 283 -7.60 9.52 -16.00
C VAL A 283 -8.92 10.06 -15.44
N GLU A 284 -10.06 9.58 -15.94
CA GLU A 284 -11.39 9.98 -15.45
C GLU A 284 -11.55 9.65 -13.95
N ILE A 285 -11.05 8.48 -13.54
CA ILE A 285 -11.07 8.06 -12.12
C ILE A 285 -10.13 8.95 -11.30
N TYR A 286 -8.94 9.29 -11.81
CA TYR A 286 -8.00 10.15 -11.08
C TYR A 286 -8.55 11.58 -10.92
N GLU A 287 -9.20 12.14 -11.93
CA GLU A 287 -9.86 13.45 -11.84
C GLU A 287 -11.00 13.43 -10.83
N LEU A 288 -11.80 12.36 -10.83
CA LEU A 288 -12.87 12.18 -9.85
C LEU A 288 -12.32 12.07 -8.42
N LEU A 289 -11.26 11.31 -8.19
CA LEU A 289 -10.65 11.13 -6.87
C LEU A 289 -9.88 12.36 -6.39
N LYS A 290 -9.37 13.18 -7.33
CA LYS A 290 -8.72 14.46 -7.03
C LYS A 290 -9.65 15.43 -6.30
N PHE A 291 -10.97 15.34 -6.50
CA PHE A 291 -11.96 16.10 -5.75
C PHE A 291 -11.75 16.00 -4.22
N SER A 292 -11.59 14.78 -3.70
CA SER A 292 -11.40 14.57 -2.25
C SER A 292 -10.05 15.09 -1.75
N PHE A 293 -9.03 15.10 -2.60
CA PHE A 293 -7.72 15.70 -2.31
C PHE A 293 -7.80 17.24 -2.26
N ASP A 294 -8.48 17.87 -3.20
CA ASP A 294 -8.63 19.34 -3.25
C ASP A 294 -9.41 19.84 -2.02
N ARG A 295 -10.39 19.07 -1.54
CA ARG A 295 -11.15 19.32 -0.30
C ARG A 295 -10.37 19.05 1.01
N LEU A 296 -9.08 18.71 0.95
CA LEU A 296 -8.23 18.75 2.15
C LEU A 296 -7.94 20.18 2.60
N VAL A 297 -7.91 21.14 1.66
CA VAL A 297 -7.67 22.60 1.85
C VAL A 297 -6.32 22.97 2.45
N ASP A 298 -5.82 22.23 3.44
CA ASP A 298 -4.53 22.44 4.09
C ASP A 298 -3.39 21.83 3.26
N LEU A 299 -2.52 22.69 2.73
CA LEU A 299 -1.34 22.32 1.96
C LEU A 299 -0.41 21.35 2.71
N LYS A 300 -0.34 21.41 4.05
CA LYS A 300 0.47 20.48 4.84
C LYS A 300 -0.07 19.06 4.76
N ILE A 301 -1.38 18.92 4.87
CA ILE A 301 -2.08 17.62 4.78
C ILE A 301 -1.96 17.08 3.36
N GLN A 302 -2.13 17.94 2.35
CA GLN A 302 -1.96 17.59 0.95
C GLN A 302 -0.54 17.08 0.67
N ASN A 303 0.49 17.77 1.15
CA ASN A 303 1.88 17.33 0.99
C ASN A 303 2.14 15.99 1.69
N CYS A 304 1.58 15.78 2.89
CA CYS A 304 1.67 14.50 3.61
C CYS A 304 1.05 13.35 2.80
N PHE A 305 -0.14 13.57 2.21
CA PHE A 305 -0.80 12.61 1.32
C PHE A 305 0.04 12.30 0.07
N LEU A 306 0.52 13.33 -0.62
CA LEU A 306 1.33 13.17 -1.82
C LEU A 306 2.63 12.40 -1.52
N TYR A 307 3.24 12.62 -0.36
CA TYR A 307 4.45 11.92 0.07
C TYR A 307 4.25 10.41 0.22
N CYS A 308 3.04 9.95 0.58
CA CYS A 308 2.72 8.53 0.65
C CYS A 308 2.91 7.82 -0.70
N SER A 309 2.77 8.52 -1.83
CA SER A 309 2.94 7.94 -3.17
C SER A 309 4.38 7.51 -3.50
N LEU A 310 5.36 7.94 -2.71
CA LEU A 310 6.77 7.54 -2.85
C LEU A 310 7.03 6.09 -2.44
N TYR A 311 6.13 5.51 -1.64
CA TYR A 311 6.20 4.09 -1.29
C TYR A 311 5.83 3.21 -2.50
N PRO A 312 6.31 1.96 -2.54
CA PRO A 312 5.86 0.99 -3.53
C PRO A 312 4.35 0.76 -3.48
N GLU A 313 3.81 0.24 -4.58
CA GLU A 313 2.42 -0.23 -4.62
C GLU A 313 2.19 -1.32 -3.57
N ASP A 314 1.01 -1.29 -2.95
CA ASP A 314 0.58 -2.19 -1.89
C ASP A 314 1.45 -2.28 -0.63
N TYR A 315 2.43 -1.38 -0.48
CA TYR A 315 3.32 -1.36 0.67
C TYR A 315 2.56 -1.03 1.96
N ILE A 316 2.78 -1.85 3.00
CA ILE A 316 2.28 -1.61 4.35
C ILE A 316 3.24 -0.61 5.03
N ILE A 317 2.78 0.63 5.18
CA ILE A 317 3.59 1.75 5.67
C ILE A 317 3.50 1.84 7.20
N PRO A 318 4.62 1.74 7.95
CA PRO A 318 4.62 1.99 9.39
C PRO A 318 4.27 3.46 9.69
N LYS A 319 3.23 3.70 10.51
CA LYS A 319 2.75 5.05 10.86
C LYS A 319 3.86 5.91 11.47
N LYS A 320 4.64 5.33 12.38
CA LYS A 320 5.75 6.02 13.05
C LYS A 320 6.80 6.49 12.04
N GLU A 321 7.24 5.62 11.14
CA GLU A 321 8.22 5.94 10.10
C GLU A 321 7.73 7.06 9.19
N LEU A 322 6.48 6.96 8.71
CA LEU A 322 5.86 7.96 7.85
C LEU A 322 5.82 9.35 8.51
N ILE A 323 5.44 9.41 9.79
CA ILE A 323 5.41 10.68 10.53
C ILE A 323 6.81 11.26 10.70
N GLU A 324 7.82 10.44 11.02
CA GLU A 324 9.20 10.92 11.11
C GLU A 324 9.67 11.52 9.78
N TYR A 325 9.31 10.93 8.63
CA TYR A 325 9.62 11.57 7.35
C TYR A 325 8.86 12.86 7.13
N TRP A 326 7.59 12.97 7.52
CA TRP A 326 6.88 14.24 7.41
C TRP A 326 7.48 15.34 8.31
N ILE A 327 8.04 14.97 9.46
CA ILE A 327 8.81 15.89 10.33
C ILE A 327 10.08 16.33 9.60
N ASP A 328 10.86 15.39 9.10
CA ASP A 328 12.12 15.69 8.43
C ASP A 328 11.89 16.50 7.15
N GLU A 329 10.75 16.30 6.47
CA GLU A 329 10.24 17.08 5.34
C GLU A 329 9.71 18.48 5.69
N GLU A 330 9.66 18.81 6.98
CA GLU A 330 9.16 20.09 7.49
C GLU A 330 7.68 20.37 7.12
N PHE A 331 6.94 19.36 6.66
CA PHE A 331 5.52 19.49 6.30
C PHE A 331 4.65 19.86 7.49
N LEU A 332 5.09 19.48 8.69
CA LEU A 332 4.32 19.65 9.92
C LEU A 332 4.49 21.05 10.54
N GLY A 333 5.29 21.93 9.95
CA GLY A 333 5.55 23.28 10.46
C GLY A 333 6.54 23.29 11.64
N THR A 334 6.43 24.28 12.54
CA THR A 334 7.35 24.46 13.67
C THR A 334 6.83 23.83 14.96
N GLY A 335 7.75 23.36 15.80
CA GLY A 335 7.48 22.77 17.11
C GLY A 335 8.62 21.88 17.58
N SER A 336 8.55 21.43 18.84
CA SER A 336 9.38 20.33 19.31
C SER A 336 9.07 19.04 18.53
N ARG A 337 10.03 18.10 18.47
CA ARG A 337 9.83 16.84 17.74
C ARG A 337 8.60 16.06 18.22
N GLN A 338 8.32 16.10 19.52
CA GLN A 338 7.15 15.46 20.12
C GLN A 338 5.83 16.11 19.67
N GLU A 339 5.75 17.44 19.65
CA GLU A 339 4.56 18.16 19.16
C GLU A 339 4.32 17.90 17.67
N LEU A 340 5.39 17.89 16.86
CA LEU A 340 5.28 17.57 15.44
C LEU A 340 4.82 16.12 15.24
N TYR A 341 5.29 15.19 16.06
CA TYR A 341 4.84 13.79 16.02
C TYR A 341 3.34 13.66 16.29
N TYR A 342 2.81 14.35 17.31
CA TYR A 342 1.37 14.37 17.60
C TYR A 342 0.55 15.04 16.49
N ARG A 343 1.08 16.09 15.87
CA ARG A 343 0.48 16.72 14.69
C ARG A 343 0.45 15.76 13.51
N GLY A 344 1.53 15.02 13.25
CA GLY A 344 1.60 13.99 12.22
C GLY A 344 0.56 12.89 12.42
N HIS A 345 0.39 12.40 13.65
CA HIS A 345 -0.70 11.47 13.99
C HIS A 345 -2.09 12.02 13.69
N THR A 346 -2.32 13.30 14.01
CA THR A 346 -3.60 13.97 13.71
C THR A 346 -3.87 14.05 12.21
N ILE A 347 -2.84 14.35 11.41
CA ILE A 347 -2.93 14.37 9.94
C ILE A 347 -3.23 12.96 9.41
N LEU A 348 -2.53 11.94 9.92
CA LEU A 348 -2.74 10.55 9.51
C LEU A 348 -4.18 10.10 9.79
N ASN A 349 -4.69 10.34 11.00
CA ASN A 349 -6.08 10.05 11.34
C ASN A 349 -7.07 10.79 10.43
N ARG A 350 -6.76 12.03 10.01
CA ARG A 350 -7.58 12.78 9.04
C ARG A 350 -7.59 12.13 7.66
N LEU A 351 -6.44 11.66 7.17
CA LEU A 351 -6.35 10.96 5.88
C LEU A 351 -7.09 9.62 5.91
N GLU A 352 -6.99 8.85 7.00
CA GLU A 352 -7.77 7.62 7.22
C GLU A 352 -9.28 7.91 7.27
N ASN A 353 -9.70 8.91 8.06
CA ASN A 353 -11.11 9.28 8.21
C ASN A 353 -11.77 9.76 6.91
N LYS A 354 -10.98 10.32 5.98
CA LYS A 354 -11.42 10.74 4.65
C LYS A 354 -11.27 9.64 3.59
N CYS A 355 -10.91 8.42 3.99
CA CYS A 355 -10.69 7.26 3.10
C CYS A 355 -9.61 7.48 2.04
N LEU A 356 -8.66 8.40 2.27
CA LEU A 356 -7.52 8.63 1.37
C LEU A 356 -6.35 7.68 1.67
N LEU A 357 -6.30 7.14 2.89
CA LEU A 357 -5.43 6.05 3.29
C LEU A 357 -6.27 4.96 3.97
N GLU A 358 -5.89 3.71 3.72
CA GLU A 358 -6.49 2.54 4.35
C GLU A 358 -5.78 2.25 5.67
N LYS A 359 -6.57 2.00 6.72
CA LYS A 359 -6.04 1.46 7.96
C LYS A 359 -5.79 -0.04 7.77
N HIS A 360 -4.54 -0.47 7.88
CA HIS A 360 -4.19 -1.90 7.80
C HIS A 360 -4.22 -2.55 9.18
N ASP A 361 -3.54 -1.95 10.16
CA ASP A 361 -3.60 -2.36 11.57
C ASP A 361 -3.56 -1.12 12.49
N ARG A 362 -3.18 -1.31 13.77
CA ARG A 362 -3.08 -0.20 14.73
C ARG A 362 -1.98 0.80 14.34
N ASP A 363 -0.85 0.30 13.88
CA ASP A 363 0.42 1.01 13.74
C ASP A 363 0.89 1.13 12.27
N THR A 364 0.11 0.62 11.32
CA THR A 364 0.40 0.71 9.88
C THR A 364 -0.79 1.23 9.07
N VAL A 365 -0.47 1.86 7.94
CA VAL A 365 -1.43 2.31 6.90
C VAL A 365 -1.02 1.77 5.55
N LYS A 366 -1.97 1.78 4.62
CA LYS A 366 -1.74 1.46 3.21
C LYS A 366 -2.34 2.55 2.33
N MET A 367 -1.70 2.84 1.21
CA MET A 367 -2.26 3.68 0.16
C MET A 367 -2.77 2.77 -0.97
N HIS A 368 -4.06 2.86 -1.29
CA HIS A 368 -4.65 2.12 -2.41
C HIS A 368 -3.89 2.44 -3.71
N ASP A 369 -3.64 1.47 -4.57
CA ASP A 369 -2.91 1.63 -5.84
C ASP A 369 -3.48 2.76 -6.73
N VAL A 370 -4.80 2.83 -6.92
CA VAL A 370 -5.50 3.90 -7.65
C VAL A 370 -5.35 5.27 -6.96
N MET A 371 -5.33 5.33 -5.62
CA MET A 371 -5.06 6.59 -4.90
C MET A 371 -3.61 7.04 -5.06
N ARG A 372 -2.67 6.09 -5.05
CA ARG A 372 -1.26 6.35 -5.36
C ARG A 372 -1.11 6.87 -6.79
N ASP A 373 -1.75 6.24 -7.76
CA ASP A 373 -1.77 6.71 -9.16
C ASP A 373 -2.39 8.11 -9.27
N THR A 374 -3.45 8.40 -8.52
CA THR A 374 -4.06 9.73 -8.44
C THR A 374 -3.09 10.77 -7.90
N ALA A 375 -2.32 10.44 -6.85
CA ALA A 375 -1.31 11.34 -6.29
C ALA A 375 -0.17 11.63 -7.30
N LEU A 376 0.26 10.60 -8.05
CA LEU A 376 1.25 10.75 -9.12
C LEU A 376 0.71 11.58 -10.28
N TYR A 377 -0.57 11.37 -10.66
CA TYR A 377 -1.28 12.19 -11.63
C TYR A 377 -1.30 13.67 -11.21
N ILE A 378 -1.66 13.98 -9.96
CA ILE A 378 -1.63 15.34 -9.42
C ILE A 378 -0.25 15.98 -9.54
N LYS A 379 0.83 15.20 -9.29
CA LYS A 379 2.22 15.68 -9.41
C LYS A 379 2.74 15.76 -10.83
N SER A 380 2.07 15.14 -11.81
CA SER A 380 2.46 15.21 -13.22
C SER A 380 2.26 16.61 -13.83
N SER A 381 1.39 17.43 -13.24
CA SER A 381 1.10 18.81 -13.67
C SER A 381 1.95 19.89 -12.97
N GLY A 382 2.98 19.50 -12.20
CA GLY A 382 3.86 20.39 -11.45
C GLY A 382 5.28 19.81 -11.28
N PRO A 383 6.05 20.23 -10.25
CA PRO A 383 7.34 19.60 -9.95
C PRO A 383 7.16 18.10 -9.73
N ARG A 384 7.81 17.30 -10.57
CA ARG A 384 7.47 15.88 -10.76
C ARG A 384 8.06 15.02 -9.65
N PHE A 385 7.32 13.99 -9.25
CA PHE A 385 7.88 12.88 -8.47
C PHE A 385 8.32 11.77 -9.43
N MET A 386 9.58 11.34 -9.30
CA MET A 386 10.06 10.13 -9.96
C MET A 386 10.01 8.97 -8.97
N VAL A 387 8.97 8.15 -9.07
CA VAL A 387 8.80 6.99 -8.21
C VAL A 387 9.12 5.74 -9.00
N LYS A 388 10.26 5.12 -8.68
CA LYS A 388 10.72 3.84 -9.24
C LYS A 388 10.89 2.83 -8.10
N SER A 389 9.97 2.82 -7.13
CA SER A 389 10.05 1.99 -5.93
C SER A 389 9.50 0.58 -6.16
N GLY A 390 10.19 -0.46 -5.67
CA GLY A 390 9.73 -1.85 -5.73
C GLY A 390 9.90 -2.52 -7.10
N ILE A 391 10.51 -1.82 -8.06
CA ILE A 391 10.52 -2.25 -9.46
C ILE A 391 11.67 -3.22 -9.77
N GLY A 392 12.62 -3.37 -8.85
CA GLY A 392 13.76 -4.29 -8.99
C GLY A 392 14.86 -3.72 -9.88
N LEU A 393 15.03 -2.38 -9.89
CA LEU A 393 16.11 -1.72 -10.61
C LEU A 393 17.46 -2.32 -10.21
N LYS A 394 18.25 -2.67 -11.23
CA LYS A 394 19.67 -3.03 -11.10
C LYS A 394 20.58 -1.84 -11.38
N GLU A 395 20.14 -0.94 -12.25
CA GLU A 395 20.84 0.28 -12.65
C GLU A 395 19.93 1.50 -12.42
N LEU A 396 20.52 2.68 -12.29
CA LEU A 396 19.75 3.92 -12.12
C LEU A 396 19.13 4.41 -13.44
N PRO A 397 18.07 5.24 -13.36
CA PRO A 397 17.50 5.91 -14.52
C PRO A 397 18.53 6.71 -15.31
N SER A 398 18.27 6.85 -16.61
CA SER A 398 19.15 7.57 -17.53
C SER A 398 19.24 9.06 -17.17
N LYS A 399 20.35 9.73 -17.50
CA LYS A 399 20.55 11.15 -17.20
C LYS A 399 19.41 12.05 -17.71
N GLN A 400 18.76 11.70 -18.81
CA GLN A 400 17.61 12.44 -19.34
C GLN A 400 16.42 12.45 -18.38
N GLU A 401 16.14 11.33 -17.71
CA GLU A 401 15.07 11.24 -16.70
C GLU A 401 15.37 12.13 -15.48
N TRP A 402 16.64 12.42 -15.19
CA TRP A 402 17.08 13.30 -14.10
C TRP A 402 17.07 14.80 -14.44
N GLU A 403 16.99 15.17 -15.73
CA GLU A 403 17.01 16.57 -16.19
C GLU A 403 15.62 17.24 -16.17
N GLU A 404 14.57 16.49 -15.82
CA GLU A 404 13.22 17.01 -15.59
C GLU A 404 13.16 17.86 -14.29
N ASP A 405 12.18 18.76 -14.15
CA ASP A 405 11.95 19.53 -12.90
C ASP A 405 11.43 18.60 -11.78
N LEU A 406 12.32 17.75 -11.27
CA LEU A 406 12.07 16.76 -10.23
C LEU A 406 12.11 17.41 -8.84
N GLU A 407 11.09 17.14 -8.04
CA GLU A 407 11.07 17.51 -6.63
C GLU A 407 11.50 16.35 -5.73
N LYS A 408 11.05 15.13 -6.02
CA LYS A 408 11.35 13.95 -5.21
C LYS A 408 11.60 12.74 -6.07
N VAL A 409 12.52 11.89 -5.62
CA VAL A 409 12.86 10.63 -6.27
C VAL A 409 12.80 9.51 -5.23
N SER A 410 12.14 8.41 -5.58
CA SER A 410 12.06 7.23 -4.71
C SER A 410 12.56 6.00 -5.45
N PHE A 411 13.59 5.37 -4.89
CA PHE A 411 14.13 4.08 -5.33
C PHE A 411 13.99 3.01 -4.26
N MET A 412 13.03 3.19 -3.34
CA MET A 412 12.78 2.26 -2.24
C MET A 412 12.57 0.83 -2.76
N MET A 413 13.14 -0.17 -2.08
CA MET A 413 12.99 -1.59 -2.44
C MET A 413 13.48 -1.93 -3.87
N ASN A 414 14.68 -1.48 -4.22
CA ASN A 414 15.39 -1.90 -5.44
C ASN A 414 16.71 -2.62 -5.10
N ASN A 415 17.33 -3.20 -6.13
CA ASN A 415 18.59 -3.93 -6.04
C ASN A 415 19.79 -3.10 -6.51
N VAL A 416 19.64 -1.78 -6.59
CA VAL A 416 20.73 -0.86 -6.91
C VAL A 416 21.67 -0.83 -5.72
N SER A 417 22.94 -1.18 -5.91
CA SER A 417 23.93 -1.25 -4.84
C SER A 417 24.52 0.12 -4.48
N GLU A 418 24.65 1.02 -5.45
CA GLU A 418 25.27 2.33 -5.29
C GLU A 418 24.64 3.38 -6.21
N ILE A 419 24.56 4.64 -5.75
CA ILE A 419 24.26 5.79 -6.62
C ILE A 419 25.58 6.37 -7.09
N PRO A 420 25.92 6.30 -8.39
CA PRO A 420 27.18 6.84 -8.88
C PRO A 420 27.26 8.35 -8.66
N LEU A 421 28.40 8.83 -8.17
CA LEU A 421 28.64 10.26 -7.89
C LEU A 421 28.43 11.17 -9.10
N HIS A 422 28.52 10.65 -10.33
CA HIS A 422 28.30 11.40 -11.58
C HIS A 422 26.81 11.48 -12.01
N LEU A 423 25.95 10.62 -11.45
CA LEU A 423 24.48 10.71 -11.53
C LEU A 423 23.90 11.37 -10.27
N SER A 424 24.75 11.71 -9.29
CA SER A 424 24.40 12.71 -8.29
C SER A 424 23.93 13.94 -9.07
N PRO A 425 22.70 14.43 -8.84
CA PRO A 425 22.19 15.60 -9.51
C PRO A 425 23.26 16.68 -9.40
N ASN A 426 23.68 17.25 -10.53
CA ASN A 426 24.71 18.26 -10.57
C ASN A 426 24.27 19.41 -9.64
N TRP A 427 24.72 19.42 -8.37
CA TRP A 427 24.30 20.39 -7.35
C TRP A 427 24.56 21.84 -7.82
N THR A 428 25.50 22.00 -8.76
CA THR A 428 25.85 23.24 -9.46
C THR A 428 24.77 23.75 -10.43
N LYS A 429 23.92 22.88 -11.02
CA LYS A 429 22.78 23.34 -11.84
C LYS A 429 21.58 23.81 -11.00
N LEU A 430 21.46 23.36 -9.74
CA LEU A 430 20.51 23.91 -8.76
C LEU A 430 20.93 25.31 -8.28
N GLU A 431 22.24 25.59 -8.17
CA GLU A 431 22.75 26.95 -7.92
C GLU A 431 22.52 27.91 -9.11
N ALA A 432 22.61 27.40 -10.35
CA ALA A 432 22.47 28.23 -11.55
C ALA A 432 21.02 28.67 -11.86
N LYS A 433 20.00 27.93 -11.39
CA LYS A 433 18.58 28.35 -11.50
C LYS A 433 18.14 29.34 -10.40
N SER A 434 19.04 29.78 -9.50
CA SER A 434 18.72 30.67 -8.37
C SER A 434 18.34 32.13 -8.74
N LYS A 435 18.29 32.50 -10.03
CA LYS A 435 17.98 33.89 -10.46
C LYS A 435 16.64 34.12 -11.14
N PHE A 436 15.74 33.13 -11.25
CA PHE A 436 14.39 33.38 -11.74
C PHE A 436 13.32 32.96 -10.71
N LYS A 437 12.79 33.98 -10.01
CA LYS A 437 11.53 33.97 -9.24
C LYS A 437 11.27 32.76 -8.32
N GLY A 438 12.03 32.67 -7.23
CA GLY A 438 11.42 32.53 -5.89
C GLY A 438 10.72 31.22 -5.50
N LYS A 439 11.09 30.05 -6.05
CA LYS A 439 10.78 28.75 -5.42
C LYS A 439 11.98 27.80 -5.52
N SER A 440 12.58 27.48 -4.39
CA SER A 440 13.65 26.48 -4.27
C SER A 440 13.05 25.07 -4.35
N VAL A 441 13.54 24.21 -5.26
CA VAL A 441 13.17 22.80 -5.32
C VAL A 441 14.28 22.00 -4.63
N ASN A 442 13.99 21.47 -3.44
CA ASN A 442 14.90 20.55 -2.74
C ASN A 442 14.65 19.14 -3.30
N LEU A 443 15.65 18.54 -3.93
CA LEU A 443 15.56 17.15 -4.37
C LEU A 443 15.79 16.22 -3.17
N GLU A 444 14.80 15.38 -2.87
CA GLU A 444 14.92 14.32 -1.86
C GLU A 444 15.00 12.94 -2.53
N ILE A 445 15.97 12.12 -2.12
CA ILE A 445 16.10 10.73 -2.56
C ILE A 445 15.72 9.81 -1.40
N LYS A 446 14.66 9.02 -1.57
CA LYS A 446 14.26 7.97 -0.63
C LYS A 446 14.86 6.62 -1.05
N TRP A 447 15.65 6.02 -0.16
CA TRP A 447 16.43 4.83 -0.47
C TRP A 447 16.38 3.80 0.67
N ALA A 448 15.96 2.56 0.41
CA ALA A 448 15.90 1.51 1.44
C ALA A 448 16.32 0.16 0.87
N ASN A 449 17.31 -0.49 1.50
CA ASN A 449 17.80 -1.83 1.12
C ASN A 449 17.13 -2.90 1.97
N MET A 450 16.70 -3.99 1.33
CA MET A 450 16.31 -5.24 1.99
C MET A 450 17.57 -6.11 2.10
N GLN A 451 18.15 -6.25 3.29
CA GLN A 451 19.21 -7.25 3.50
C GLN A 451 18.57 -8.61 3.72
N ARG A 452 19.00 -9.63 2.96
CA ARG A 452 18.52 -11.01 3.09
C ARG A 452 18.78 -11.51 4.52
N GLY A 453 17.75 -12.02 5.20
CA GLY A 453 17.92 -12.98 6.30
C GLY A 453 17.67 -12.53 7.75
N THR A 454 17.24 -11.29 8.04
CA THR A 454 16.84 -10.93 9.41
C THR A 454 15.65 -9.98 9.43
N ASN A 455 14.68 -10.22 10.33
CA ASN A 455 13.62 -9.28 10.71
C ASN A 455 14.27 -7.95 11.15
N MET A 456 14.50 -7.03 10.22
CA MET A 456 14.97 -5.68 10.51
C MET A 456 14.35 -4.68 9.53
N VAL A 457 13.78 -3.63 10.13
CA VAL A 457 13.20 -2.45 9.49
C VAL A 457 14.15 -1.91 8.39
N PRO A 458 13.66 -1.62 7.18
CA PRO A 458 14.48 -1.01 6.14
C PRO A 458 15.11 0.30 6.65
N LYS A 459 16.44 0.41 6.63
CA LYS A 459 17.10 1.71 6.89
C LYS A 459 16.90 2.59 5.66
N VAL A 460 15.83 3.37 5.68
CA VAL A 460 15.62 4.39 4.66
C VAL A 460 16.62 5.53 4.90
N ARG A 461 17.41 5.89 3.88
CA ARG A 461 18.22 7.12 3.88
C ARG A 461 17.50 8.18 3.07
N THR A 462 17.30 9.34 3.66
CA THR A 462 16.83 10.56 3.01
C THR A 462 18.02 11.50 2.86
N TRP A 463 18.27 11.98 1.64
CA TRP A 463 19.31 12.97 1.36
C TRP A 463 18.63 14.30 1.01
N LYS A 464 18.98 15.37 1.73
CA LYS A 464 18.60 16.74 1.39
C LYS A 464 19.85 17.53 1.05
N ALA A 465 19.88 18.20 -0.10
CA ALA A 465 20.82 19.32 -0.23
C ALA A 465 20.25 20.55 0.45
N GLN A 466 21.07 21.15 1.29
CA GLN A 466 20.88 22.51 1.75
C GLN A 466 21.89 23.38 1.00
N GLY A 467 21.41 24.43 0.33
CA GLY A 467 22.27 25.46 -0.24
C GLY A 467 23.10 26.10 0.87
N LEU A 468 24.42 26.04 0.74
CA LEU A 468 25.34 26.77 1.61
C LEU A 468 25.08 28.27 1.41
N LYS A 469 24.60 28.97 2.44
CA LYS A 469 24.68 30.43 2.48
C LYS A 469 26.16 30.80 2.51
N SER A 470 26.68 31.34 1.42
CA SER A 470 27.98 32.02 1.42
C SER A 470 27.92 33.17 2.43
N LYS A 471 28.85 33.19 3.37
CA LYS A 471 29.07 34.30 4.30
C LYS A 471 29.49 35.57 3.56
#